data_AF-A0A818VQ83-F1
#
_entry.id   AF-A0A818VQ83-F1
#
_cell.length_a   1.000
_cell.length_b   1.000
_cell.length_c   1.000
_cell.angle_alpha   90.00
_cell.angle_beta   90.00
_cell.angle_gamma   90.00
#
_symmetry.space_group_name_H-M   'P 1'
#
loop_
_entity.id
_entity.type
_entity.pdbx_description
1 polymer ?
#
loop_
_entity_poly.entity_id
_entity_poly.type
_entity_poly.pdbx_seq_one_letter_code
_entity_poly.pdbx_strand_id
1 'polypeptide(L)'
;MAQTKKSVSEFIQDAFCPMIAVLCSYDAETICRKNNLTFAELIQPFCRLPSEVAYRDPSNNLIILKNLRLEIKDYNSLPPQNTLAKKLLNDAVFNVLTNGSINNEHEIDTEQYQLQIKNTTPWFDSWRDCFLRIAYNGDHEFLKNYLACIMVVSTSHLDPLDAFAKLVQQQIQQQQQIPAKLPKWFMTNIYKYFVLLHDVTEGEESKAISVFGDLKQQYGAGNCHLLQINSKRPGQTNNDINEGPNMPDPWRIYVKQSSLSIQQQSKKDNSLSDSLSNLTELIDQELNLNTSITHPLGSFDTSNNDLSSTTTTTIDEGYDGSSITSTSTIIHGACLTLSDHDRIHVFMNEFVTKGLLLWVETNLKTFNEQITSRRGLTKLFAMPKKFFGGNTSTIKNQPIISSTNLTNDSMEIVLRRTADLAFLFQHYELAYTNYYAAKRDLSRDQAPTFYAGVLEMCCLANFMQDSSASKAYPIQYMDEAIEIYAVVSRLPIFATRCVLMSTEILKSKEAYDQAVQQFLKLSQEDSDLRGALFLEQASHCFLNYRPPFIRKYAFYMVIAGHRYLKAGQRLHALRCYNDVLKIYGKPNWSLALVSIFDYCKKKEVKIRKLLNMNISITDIFL
;
A
#
# COMPACT_ATOMS: atom_id res chain seq x y z
N MET A 1 -14.15 7.86 -12.30
CA MET A 1 -13.16 6.85 -11.90
C MET A 1 -12.13 7.49 -10.99
N ALA A 2 -11.41 6.69 -10.21
CA ALA A 2 -10.27 7.18 -9.44
C ALA A 2 -9.24 7.79 -10.39
N GLN A 3 -8.87 9.05 -10.13
CA GLN A 3 -7.83 9.75 -10.86
C GLN A 3 -6.67 9.96 -9.89
N THR A 4 -5.57 9.27 -10.14
CA THR A 4 -4.32 9.57 -9.43
C THR A 4 -3.86 10.96 -9.85
N LYS A 5 -3.59 11.85 -8.88
CA LYS A 5 -2.97 13.17 -9.14
C LYS A 5 -1.54 13.05 -9.66
N LYS A 6 -0.94 11.86 -9.54
CA LYS A 6 0.42 11.51 -9.95
C LYS A 6 0.38 10.81 -11.31
N SER A 7 1.48 10.86 -12.05
CA SER A 7 1.64 9.99 -13.21
C SER A 7 1.58 8.51 -12.78
N VAL A 8 1.22 7.60 -13.69
CA VAL A 8 1.21 6.16 -13.37
C VAL A 8 2.59 5.67 -12.93
N SER A 9 3.65 6.20 -13.53
CA SER A 9 5.02 5.88 -13.15
C SER A 9 5.34 6.30 -11.71
N GLU A 10 4.95 7.52 -11.30
CA GLU A 10 5.11 7.99 -9.92
C GLU A 10 4.25 7.19 -8.94
N PHE A 11 3.05 6.79 -9.33
CA PHE A 11 2.20 5.92 -8.51
C PHE A 11 2.86 4.57 -8.25
N ILE A 12 3.44 3.94 -9.28
CA ILE A 12 4.19 2.68 -9.15
C ILE A 12 5.42 2.87 -8.26
N GLN A 13 6.20 3.94 -8.47
CA GLN A 13 7.36 4.28 -7.63
C GLN A 13 6.98 4.47 -6.16
N ASP A 14 5.86 5.15 -5.89
CA ASP A 14 5.39 5.39 -4.52
C ASP A 14 4.85 4.14 -3.83
N ALA A 15 4.38 3.15 -4.60
CA ALA A 15 3.95 1.87 -4.08
C ALA A 15 5.12 0.91 -3.79
N PHE A 16 6.24 1.11 -4.48
CA PHE A 16 7.46 0.31 -4.36
C PHE A 16 8.66 1.20 -4.03
N CYS A 17 8.72 1.67 -2.78
CA CYS A 17 9.83 2.47 -2.27
C CYS A 17 10.79 1.63 -1.40
N PRO A 18 12.11 1.88 -1.46
CA PRO A 18 13.08 1.23 -0.58
C PRO A 18 12.73 1.39 0.91
N MET A 19 12.72 0.28 1.65
CA MET A 19 12.43 0.27 3.09
C MET A 19 13.70 0.37 3.92
N ILE A 20 13.68 1.29 4.90
CA ILE A 20 14.79 1.56 5.82
C ILE A 20 14.30 1.43 7.27
N ALA A 21 14.98 0.62 8.06
CA ALA A 21 14.66 0.43 9.47
C ALA A 21 15.38 1.50 10.31
N VAL A 22 14.77 1.87 11.43
CA VAL A 22 15.38 2.73 12.45
C VAL A 22 15.46 1.97 13.77
N LEU A 23 16.64 1.95 14.37
CA LEU A 23 16.89 1.48 15.72
C LEU A 23 17.43 2.65 16.55
N CYS A 24 16.70 3.06 17.57
CA CYS A 24 17.08 4.16 18.45
C CYS A 24 17.40 3.67 19.86
N SER A 25 18.39 4.30 20.49
CA SER A 25 18.51 4.24 21.95
C SER A 25 17.36 5.02 22.61
N TYR A 26 17.07 4.68 23.87
CA TYR A 26 15.97 5.29 24.63
C TYR A 26 16.12 6.82 24.78
N ASP A 27 17.34 7.29 25.01
CA ASP A 27 17.65 8.70 25.16
C ASP A 27 17.57 9.47 23.83
N ALA A 28 17.92 8.84 22.70
CA ALA A 28 17.71 9.44 21.37
C ALA A 28 16.22 9.64 21.07
N GLU A 29 15.38 8.65 21.39
CA GLU A 29 13.92 8.78 21.32
C GLU A 29 13.42 9.90 22.24
N THR A 30 13.92 9.96 23.48
CA THR A 30 13.53 11.00 24.46
C THR A 30 13.78 12.42 23.93
N ILE A 31 14.91 12.65 23.23
CA ILE A 31 15.21 13.94 22.60
C ILE A 31 14.20 14.25 21.48
N CYS A 32 13.86 13.28 20.64
CA CYS A 32 12.87 13.47 19.57
C CYS A 32 11.47 13.76 20.13
N ARG A 33 11.11 13.11 21.25
CA ARG A 33 9.81 13.26 21.91
C ARG A 33 9.54 14.67 22.43
N LYS A 34 10.56 15.52 22.60
CA LYS A 34 10.37 16.97 22.84
C LYS A 34 9.59 17.67 21.72
N ASN A 35 9.59 17.08 20.52
CA ASN A 35 8.82 17.53 19.35
C ASN A 35 7.51 16.76 19.12
N ASN A 36 7.08 15.94 20.08
CA ASN A 36 5.93 15.02 19.95
C ASN A 36 6.08 14.01 18.80
N LEU A 37 7.31 13.61 18.47
CA LEU A 37 7.65 12.70 17.36
C LEU A 37 8.64 11.64 17.85
N THR A 38 8.53 10.43 17.33
CA THR A 38 9.65 9.46 17.32
C THR A 38 10.73 9.91 16.34
N PHE A 39 11.94 9.34 16.40
CA PHE A 39 12.97 9.68 15.40
C PHE A 39 12.51 9.33 13.97
N ALA A 40 11.90 8.16 13.79
CA ALA A 40 11.39 7.72 12.49
C ALA A 40 10.32 8.69 11.95
N GLU A 41 9.41 9.17 12.79
CA GLU A 41 8.42 10.17 12.40
C GLU A 41 9.06 11.53 12.09
N LEU A 42 10.05 11.95 12.89
CA LEU A 42 10.72 13.24 12.74
C LEU A 42 11.37 13.41 11.35
N ILE A 43 12.01 12.36 10.83
CA ILE A 43 12.68 12.43 9.53
C ILE A 43 11.77 12.09 8.33
N GLN A 44 10.56 11.58 8.57
CA GLN A 44 9.66 11.10 7.52
C GLN A 44 9.34 12.11 6.40
N PRO A 45 9.11 13.43 6.68
CA PRO A 45 8.89 14.42 5.63
C PRO A 45 10.07 14.62 4.68
N PHE A 46 11.28 14.26 5.13
CA PHE A 46 12.55 14.49 4.43
C PHE A 46 12.98 13.28 3.58
N CYS A 47 12.18 12.21 3.56
CA CYS A 47 12.49 10.94 2.90
C CYS A 47 12.25 10.95 1.38
N ARG A 48 11.70 12.02 0.81
CA ARG A 48 11.62 12.23 -0.64
C ARG A 48 12.68 13.23 -1.05
N LEU A 49 13.64 12.79 -1.86
CA LEU A 49 14.73 13.64 -2.30
C LEU A 49 14.21 14.68 -3.31
N PRO A 50 14.53 15.98 -3.10
CA PRO A 50 14.06 17.04 -3.99
C PRO A 50 14.87 17.11 -5.30
N SER A 51 16.07 16.53 -5.31
CA SER A 51 16.99 16.59 -6.45
C SER A 51 17.18 15.20 -7.07
N GLU A 52 17.49 15.18 -8.36
CA GLU A 52 17.93 13.97 -9.04
C GLU A 52 19.25 13.49 -8.43
N VAL A 53 19.33 12.19 -8.16
CA VAL A 53 20.55 11.53 -7.67
C VAL A 53 20.90 10.42 -8.65
N ALA A 54 22.16 10.01 -8.71
CA ALA A 54 22.59 9.02 -9.69
C ALA A 54 23.60 8.04 -9.11
N TYR A 55 23.65 6.85 -9.71
CA TYR A 55 24.58 5.79 -9.35
C TYR A 55 25.06 5.05 -10.61
N ARG A 56 26.09 4.21 -10.48
CA ARG A 56 26.68 3.43 -11.56
C ARG A 56 26.18 1.98 -11.56
N ASP A 57 25.63 1.54 -12.67
CA ASP A 57 25.21 0.13 -12.82
C ASP A 57 26.42 -0.82 -12.95
N PRO A 58 26.19 -2.15 -13.04
CA PRO A 58 27.27 -3.12 -13.19
C PRO A 58 28.13 -2.95 -14.47
N SER A 59 27.60 -2.29 -15.48
CA SER A 59 28.30 -1.94 -16.72
C SER A 59 28.95 -0.55 -16.66
N ASN A 60 28.93 0.10 -15.50
CA ASN A 60 29.44 1.44 -15.24
C ASN A 60 28.66 2.57 -15.98
N ASN A 61 27.45 2.29 -16.44
CA ASN A 61 26.54 3.29 -16.98
C ASN A 61 25.89 4.07 -15.84
N LEU A 62 25.61 5.35 -16.08
CA LEU A 62 24.96 6.22 -15.09
C LEU A 62 23.45 5.99 -15.10
N ILE A 63 22.87 5.69 -13.95
CA ILE A 63 21.44 5.56 -13.71
C ILE A 63 20.97 6.76 -12.91
N ILE A 64 20.02 7.52 -13.45
CA ILE A 64 19.46 8.71 -12.83
C ILE A 64 18.15 8.35 -12.13
N LEU A 65 18.08 8.64 -10.84
CA LEU A 65 16.91 8.46 -9.98
C LEU A 65 16.16 9.78 -9.88
N LYS A 66 14.89 9.76 -10.25
CA LYS A 66 13.99 10.92 -10.14
C LYS A 66 13.02 10.71 -9.00
N ASN A 67 12.82 11.72 -8.16
CA ASN A 67 11.85 11.68 -7.07
C ASN A 67 12.00 10.45 -6.13
N LEU A 68 13.23 10.00 -5.87
CA LEU A 68 13.47 8.85 -5.01
C LEU A 68 12.87 9.11 -3.63
N ARG A 69 11.97 8.21 -3.21
CA ARG A 69 11.33 8.23 -1.91
C ARG A 69 11.73 6.99 -1.13
N LEU A 70 12.12 7.18 0.12
CA LEU A 70 12.36 6.09 1.08
C LEU A 70 11.16 5.93 2.01
N GLU A 71 10.90 4.70 2.45
CA GLU A 71 9.97 4.43 3.54
C GLU A 71 10.75 4.07 4.80
N ILE A 72 10.71 4.96 5.78
CA ILE A 72 11.36 4.77 7.07
C ILE A 72 10.34 4.23 8.06
N LYS A 73 10.75 3.20 8.81
CA LYS A 73 9.93 2.62 9.88
C LYS A 73 10.77 2.28 11.09
N ASP A 74 10.14 2.39 12.26
CA ASP A 74 10.68 1.81 13.48
C ASP A 74 10.91 0.31 13.27
N TYR A 75 12.07 -0.17 13.73
CA TYR A 75 12.46 -1.57 13.66
C TYR A 75 11.44 -2.52 14.30
N ASN A 76 10.76 -2.08 15.36
CA ASN A 76 9.74 -2.85 16.06
C ASN A 76 8.34 -2.67 15.43
N SER A 77 8.20 -1.92 14.34
CA SER A 77 6.90 -1.76 13.69
C SER A 77 6.41 -3.09 13.14
N LEU A 78 5.20 -3.46 13.55
CA LEU A 78 4.53 -4.67 13.09
C LEU A 78 3.39 -4.27 12.14
N PRO A 79 3.16 -5.06 11.08
CA PRO A 79 1.99 -4.88 10.24
C PRO A 79 0.72 -5.03 11.10
N PRO A 80 -0.34 -4.27 10.80
CA PRO A 80 -1.58 -4.34 11.55
C PRO A 80 -2.18 -5.75 11.45
N GLN A 81 -2.70 -6.25 12.57
CA GLN A 81 -3.46 -7.50 12.57
C GLN A 81 -4.71 -7.39 11.68
N ASN A 82 -5.21 -8.51 11.17
CA ASN A 82 -6.31 -8.56 10.20
C ASN A 82 -7.55 -7.74 10.63
N THR A 83 -7.93 -7.77 11.90
CA THR A 83 -9.08 -7.00 12.42
C THR A 83 -8.84 -5.50 12.32
N LEU A 84 -7.68 -5.04 12.76
CA LEU A 84 -7.27 -3.64 12.66
C LEU A 84 -7.13 -3.22 11.20
N ALA A 85 -6.51 -4.05 10.35
CA ALA A 85 -6.37 -3.79 8.92
C ALA A 85 -7.74 -3.58 8.24
N LYS A 86 -8.72 -4.45 8.52
CA LYS A 86 -10.10 -4.30 8.02
C LYS A 86 -10.74 -2.99 8.48
N LYS A 87 -10.56 -2.62 9.75
CA LYS A 87 -11.06 -1.35 10.29
C LYS A 87 -10.40 -0.16 9.60
N LEU A 88 -9.08 -0.14 9.45
CA LEU A 88 -8.35 0.94 8.76
C LEU A 88 -8.83 1.12 7.32
N LEU A 89 -9.08 0.02 6.60
CA LEU A 89 -9.63 0.08 5.25
C LEU A 89 -11.07 0.62 5.23
N ASN A 90 -11.89 0.23 6.20
CA ASN A 90 -13.25 0.74 6.34
C ASN A 90 -13.26 2.25 6.66
N ASP A 91 -12.43 2.66 7.62
CA ASP A 91 -12.25 4.05 8.03
C ASP A 91 -11.70 4.92 6.89
N ALA A 92 -10.80 4.38 6.05
CA ALA A 92 -10.27 5.08 4.88
C ALA A 92 -11.36 5.43 3.85
N VAL A 93 -12.39 4.59 3.73
CA VAL A 93 -13.56 4.87 2.88
C VAL A 93 -14.55 5.78 3.62
N PHE A 94 -14.83 5.48 4.89
CA PHE A 94 -15.86 6.17 5.68
C PHE A 94 -15.54 7.65 5.93
N ASN A 95 -14.29 7.97 6.23
CA ASN A 95 -13.87 9.32 6.60
C ASN A 95 -13.75 10.29 5.40
N VAL A 96 -13.89 9.79 4.18
CA VAL A 96 -13.93 10.62 2.98
C VAL A 96 -15.38 11.04 2.76
N LEU A 97 -15.68 12.32 3.04
CA LEU A 97 -17.01 12.89 2.88
C LEU A 97 -17.55 12.66 1.46
N THR A 98 -18.79 12.18 1.36
CA THR A 98 -19.56 12.16 0.10
C THR A 98 -20.08 13.54 -0.29
N ASN A 99 -20.08 14.48 0.66
CA ASN A 99 -20.69 15.80 0.55
C ASN A 99 -19.59 16.87 0.63
N GLY A 100 -19.35 17.54 -0.49
CA GLY A 100 -18.42 18.65 -0.56
C GLY A 100 -18.24 19.07 -2.01
N SER A 101 -18.80 20.23 -2.33
CA SER A 101 -18.62 21.04 -3.54
C SER A 101 -17.22 20.88 -4.17
N ILE A 102 -17.09 19.97 -5.13
CA ILE A 102 -16.04 19.99 -6.13
C ILE A 102 -16.79 20.01 -7.45
N ASN A 103 -16.70 21.14 -8.17
CA ASN A 103 -17.39 21.47 -9.42
C ASN A 103 -16.94 20.60 -10.63
N ASN A 104 -16.65 19.32 -10.42
CA ASN A 104 -16.21 18.37 -11.44
C ASN A 104 -17.30 17.33 -11.72
N GLU A 105 -18.55 17.79 -11.88
CA GLU A 105 -19.60 16.97 -12.45
C GLU A 105 -19.33 16.87 -13.96
N HIS A 106 -19.14 15.65 -14.45
CA HIS A 106 -18.98 15.44 -15.88
C HIS A 106 -20.38 15.31 -16.46
N GLU A 107 -20.75 16.25 -17.32
CA GLU A 107 -21.96 16.14 -18.11
C GLU A 107 -21.70 15.12 -19.22
N ILE A 108 -22.40 13.99 -19.16
CA ILE A 108 -22.43 13.02 -20.24
C ILE A 108 -23.72 13.29 -21.01
N ASP A 109 -23.56 14.00 -22.12
CA ASP A 109 -24.63 14.18 -23.10
C ASP A 109 -24.52 13.09 -24.17
N THR A 110 -25.58 12.32 -24.29
CA THR A 110 -25.81 11.34 -25.35
C THR A 110 -27.21 11.60 -25.89
N GLU A 111 -27.49 11.18 -27.13
CA GLU A 111 -28.81 11.38 -27.77
C GLU A 111 -30.03 10.96 -26.90
N GLN A 112 -29.82 10.09 -25.89
CA GLN A 112 -30.86 9.58 -25.00
C GLN A 112 -30.72 10.04 -23.53
N TYR A 113 -29.56 10.55 -23.11
CA TYR A 113 -29.27 10.85 -21.70
C TYR A 113 -28.43 12.12 -21.57
N GLN A 114 -28.91 13.05 -20.73
CA GLN A 114 -28.14 14.14 -20.15
C GLN A 114 -27.91 13.77 -18.68
N LEU A 115 -26.67 13.39 -18.33
CA LEU A 115 -26.33 12.90 -16.99
C LEU A 115 -25.24 13.74 -16.37
N GLN A 116 -25.51 14.26 -15.18
CA GLN A 116 -24.50 14.86 -14.31
C GLN A 116 -24.01 13.79 -13.31
N ILE A 117 -22.88 13.17 -13.66
CA ILE A 117 -22.25 12.14 -12.84
C ILE A 117 -20.88 12.64 -12.38
N LYS A 118 -20.64 12.55 -11.08
CA LYS A 118 -19.32 12.84 -10.50
C LYS A 118 -18.32 11.79 -11.01
N ASN A 119 -17.29 12.24 -11.71
CA ASN A 119 -16.29 11.33 -12.26
C ASN A 119 -15.11 11.10 -11.30
N THR A 120 -15.17 11.57 -10.05
CA THR A 120 -14.10 11.40 -9.05
C THR A 120 -14.53 10.42 -7.96
N THR A 121 -13.60 9.58 -7.50
CA THR A 121 -13.85 8.61 -6.43
C THR A 121 -12.75 8.67 -5.35
N PRO A 122 -12.64 9.78 -4.60
CA PRO A 122 -11.56 9.99 -3.63
C PRO A 122 -11.51 8.95 -2.50
N TRP A 123 -12.64 8.32 -2.16
CA TRP A 123 -12.68 7.19 -1.21
C TRP A 123 -11.95 5.95 -1.75
N PHE A 124 -11.97 5.72 -3.06
CA PHE A 124 -11.19 4.65 -3.68
C PHE A 124 -9.69 4.97 -3.60
N ASP A 125 -9.29 6.21 -3.86
CA ASP A 125 -7.89 6.63 -3.73
C ASP A 125 -7.42 6.46 -2.27
N SER A 126 -8.21 6.93 -1.30
CA SER A 126 -7.90 6.77 0.12
C SER A 126 -7.79 5.30 0.54
N TRP A 127 -8.73 4.46 0.08
CA TRP A 127 -8.69 3.02 0.34
C TRP A 127 -7.48 2.35 -0.33
N ARG A 128 -7.17 2.67 -1.59
CA ARG A 128 -6.03 2.13 -2.33
C ARG A 128 -4.72 2.45 -1.63
N ASP A 129 -4.54 3.70 -1.24
CA ASP A 129 -3.33 4.16 -0.56
C ASP A 129 -3.21 3.53 0.84
N CYS A 130 -4.33 3.38 1.56
CA CYS A 130 -4.38 2.63 2.80
C CYS A 130 -4.02 1.15 2.61
N PHE A 131 -4.58 0.51 1.58
CA PHE A 131 -4.36 -0.89 1.25
C PHE A 131 -2.89 -1.18 0.95
N LEU A 132 -2.27 -0.40 0.06
CA LEU A 132 -0.86 -0.60 -0.31
C LEU A 132 0.09 -0.41 0.88
N ARG A 133 -0.25 0.51 1.79
CA ARG A 133 0.52 0.79 3.01
C ARG A 133 0.44 -0.34 4.03
N ILE A 134 -0.74 -0.93 4.25
CA ILE A 134 -0.94 -1.98 5.26
C ILE A 134 -0.72 -3.41 4.74
N ALA A 135 -0.63 -3.60 3.42
CA ALA A 135 -0.39 -4.91 2.79
C ALA A 135 0.92 -5.53 3.31
N TYR A 136 0.82 -6.77 3.78
CA TYR A 136 1.94 -7.53 4.35
C TYR A 136 2.97 -7.97 3.29
N ASN A 137 4.16 -8.32 3.76
CA ASN A 137 5.29 -8.69 2.91
C ASN A 137 5.23 -10.18 2.55
N GLY A 138 5.21 -10.49 1.26
CA GLY A 138 5.27 -11.87 0.78
C GLY A 138 6.66 -12.49 0.98
N ASP A 139 6.75 -13.79 1.26
CA ASP A 139 8.04 -14.51 1.31
C ASP A 139 8.68 -14.73 -0.07
N HIS A 140 7.90 -14.46 -1.12
CA HIS A 140 8.27 -14.73 -2.51
C HIS A 140 8.89 -13.51 -3.23
N GLU A 141 9.02 -12.39 -2.54
CA GLU A 141 9.52 -11.12 -3.07
C GLU A 141 10.38 -10.39 -2.03
N PHE A 142 11.22 -9.45 -2.49
CA PHE A 142 12.13 -8.68 -1.64
C PHE A 142 11.80 -7.16 -1.63
N LEU A 143 10.73 -6.74 -2.31
CA LEU A 143 10.37 -5.33 -2.55
C LEU A 143 10.06 -4.53 -1.27
N LYS A 144 9.59 -5.19 -0.21
CA LYS A 144 9.31 -4.59 1.11
C LYS A 144 10.25 -5.08 2.21
N ASN A 145 11.40 -5.64 1.83
CA ASN A 145 12.41 -6.04 2.80
C ASN A 145 13.35 -4.85 3.08
N TYR A 146 13.76 -4.71 4.33
CA TYR A 146 14.63 -3.62 4.74
C TYR A 146 16.02 -3.77 4.11
N LEU A 147 16.48 -2.73 3.42
CA LEU A 147 17.79 -2.68 2.78
C LEU A 147 18.87 -2.16 3.74
N ALA A 148 18.47 -1.29 4.66
CA ALA A 148 19.36 -0.62 5.58
C ALA A 148 18.74 -0.45 6.97
N CYS A 149 19.60 -0.23 7.95
CA CYS A 149 19.23 0.15 9.31
C CYS A 149 19.98 1.42 9.72
N ILE A 150 19.24 2.48 10.04
CA ILE A 150 19.76 3.68 10.68
C ILE A 150 19.77 3.42 12.18
N MET A 151 20.95 3.44 12.78
CA MET A 151 21.16 3.29 14.22
C MET A 151 21.36 4.66 14.81
N VAL A 152 20.60 5.02 15.83
CA VAL A 152 20.59 6.36 16.41
C VAL A 152 20.89 6.28 17.89
N VAL A 153 21.92 6.99 18.32
CA VAL A 153 22.28 7.12 19.73
C VAL A 153 22.50 8.59 20.05
N SER A 154 22.12 9.02 21.25
CA SER A 154 22.32 10.41 21.67
C SER A 154 23.71 10.67 22.25
N THR A 155 24.21 11.89 22.09
CA THR A 155 25.39 12.40 22.82
C THR A 155 25.21 12.45 24.34
N SER A 156 23.96 12.43 24.82
CA SER A 156 23.62 12.35 26.24
C SER A 156 23.85 10.96 26.84
N HIS A 157 24.01 9.93 26.00
CA HIS A 157 24.28 8.58 26.49
C HIS A 157 25.61 8.56 27.28
N LEU A 158 25.67 7.72 28.32
CA LEU A 158 26.87 7.59 29.16
C LEU A 158 28.06 7.06 28.35
N ASP A 159 27.80 6.05 27.52
CA ASP A 159 28.76 5.48 26.58
C ASP A 159 28.09 5.29 25.20
N PRO A 160 28.18 6.27 24.29
CA PRO A 160 27.53 6.19 22.99
C PRO A 160 28.04 5.05 22.10
N LEU A 161 29.33 4.70 22.18
CA LEU A 161 29.93 3.66 21.32
C LEU A 161 29.45 2.26 21.72
N ASP A 162 29.38 1.97 23.02
CA ASP A 162 28.79 0.73 23.53
C ASP A 162 27.29 0.61 23.17
N ALA A 163 26.55 1.73 23.25
CA ALA A 163 25.15 1.75 22.83
C ALA A 163 24.98 1.41 21.33
N PHE A 164 25.83 1.97 20.45
CA PHE A 164 25.83 1.57 19.04
C PHE A 164 26.16 0.08 18.85
N ALA A 165 27.16 -0.44 19.57
CA ALA A 165 27.51 -1.85 19.51
C ALA A 165 26.33 -2.76 19.92
N LYS A 166 25.57 -2.37 20.94
CA LYS A 166 24.33 -3.07 21.36
C LYS A 166 23.25 -3.04 20.29
N LEU A 167 23.01 -1.89 19.64
CA LEU A 167 22.05 -1.80 18.53
C LEU A 167 22.45 -2.69 17.34
N VAL A 168 23.75 -2.74 17.00
CA VAL A 168 24.28 -3.66 15.98
C VAL A 168 24.03 -5.12 16.38
N GLN A 169 24.31 -5.48 17.62
CA GLN A 169 24.12 -6.84 18.12
C GLN A 169 22.64 -7.24 18.10
N GLN A 170 21.73 -6.35 18.52
CA GLN A 170 20.29 -6.57 18.47
C GLN A 170 19.81 -6.85 17.02
N GLN A 171 20.30 -6.07 16.06
CA GLN A 171 19.97 -6.24 14.65
C GLN A 171 20.46 -7.61 14.12
N ILE A 172 21.72 -7.98 14.40
CA ILE A 172 22.31 -9.26 13.98
C ILE A 172 21.60 -10.45 14.62
N GLN A 173 21.33 -10.37 15.92
CA GLN A 173 20.66 -11.44 16.66
C GLN A 173 19.28 -11.74 16.06
N GLN A 174 18.53 -10.71 15.66
CA GLN A 174 17.22 -10.90 15.05
C GLN A 174 17.28 -11.58 13.67
N GLN A 175 18.30 -11.29 12.86
CA GLN A 175 18.49 -11.99 11.56
C GLN A 175 18.76 -13.48 11.72
N GLN A 176 19.37 -13.88 12.84
CA GLN A 176 19.73 -15.27 13.12
C GLN A 176 18.59 -16.07 13.77
N GLN A 177 17.46 -15.43 14.12
CA GLN A 177 16.33 -16.13 14.73
C GLN A 177 15.66 -17.09 13.74
N ILE A 178 15.40 -18.31 14.21
CA ILE A 178 14.66 -19.35 13.49
C ILE A 178 13.42 -19.71 14.31
N PRO A 179 12.19 -19.59 13.76
CA PRO A 179 11.87 -19.10 12.42
C PRO A 179 12.12 -17.58 12.28
N ALA A 180 12.41 -17.13 11.05
CA ALA A 180 12.66 -15.73 10.76
C ALA A 180 11.44 -14.86 11.16
N LYS A 181 11.67 -13.92 12.08
CA LYS A 181 10.64 -12.96 12.53
C LYS A 181 10.75 -11.65 11.77
N LEU A 182 9.71 -10.84 11.85
CA LEU A 182 9.79 -9.44 11.41
C LEU A 182 10.78 -8.66 12.29
N PRO A 183 11.45 -7.63 11.75
CA PRO A 183 11.45 -7.19 10.35
C PRO A 183 12.17 -8.15 9.38
N LYS A 184 11.73 -8.22 8.11
CA LYS A 184 12.43 -8.98 7.06
C LYS A 184 13.53 -8.14 6.42
N TRP A 185 14.73 -8.68 6.34
CA TRP A 185 15.88 -8.02 5.73
C TRP A 185 16.08 -8.51 4.30
N PHE A 186 16.59 -7.62 3.46
CA PHE A 186 16.84 -7.91 2.06
C PHE A 186 17.93 -8.99 1.88
N MET A 187 18.94 -8.94 2.74
CA MET A 187 19.99 -9.94 2.87
C MET A 187 20.63 -9.87 4.27
N THR A 188 21.59 -10.74 4.56
CA THR A 188 22.31 -10.74 5.84
C THR A 188 23.14 -9.46 6.01
N ASN A 189 23.91 -9.08 4.99
CA ASN A 189 24.80 -7.92 5.05
C ASN A 189 24.12 -6.60 4.63
N ILE A 190 23.13 -6.15 5.40
CA ILE A 190 22.43 -4.87 5.15
C ILE A 190 23.34 -3.65 5.31
N TYR A 191 22.92 -2.52 4.73
CA TYR A 191 23.60 -1.25 4.99
C TYR A 191 23.31 -0.74 6.42
N LYS A 192 24.34 -0.36 7.17
CA LYS A 192 24.21 0.18 8.53
C LYS A 192 24.72 1.62 8.54
N TYR A 193 23.93 2.54 9.06
CA TYR A 193 24.28 3.95 9.15
C TYR A 193 24.14 4.45 10.58
N PHE A 194 25.14 5.16 11.08
CA PHE A 194 25.26 5.52 12.49
C PHE A 194 25.02 7.01 12.66
N VAL A 195 23.97 7.38 13.38
CA VAL A 195 23.58 8.77 13.63
C VAL A 195 23.78 9.09 15.10
N LEU A 196 24.74 9.96 15.38
CA LEU A 196 24.91 10.54 16.70
C LEU A 196 23.98 11.76 16.80
N LEU A 197 22.94 11.65 17.62
CA LEU A 197 21.94 12.70 17.81
C LEU A 197 22.38 13.66 18.92
N HIS A 198 22.38 14.96 18.64
CA HIS A 198 22.78 15.99 19.61
C HIS A 198 21.65 16.99 19.80
N ASP A 199 21.21 17.17 21.04
CA ASP A 199 20.31 18.26 21.42
C ASP A 199 21.12 19.53 21.66
N VAL A 200 20.94 20.53 20.80
CA VAL A 200 21.71 21.79 20.82
C VAL A 200 21.44 22.60 22.10
N THR A 201 20.26 22.47 22.70
CA THR A 201 19.89 23.29 23.88
C THR A 201 20.38 22.73 25.21
N GLU A 202 20.67 21.42 25.27
CA GLU A 202 21.03 20.73 26.51
C GLU A 202 22.40 20.05 26.46
N GLY A 203 22.92 19.73 25.28
CA GLY A 203 24.15 18.99 25.09
C GLY A 203 25.42 19.85 25.07
N GLU A 204 26.56 19.23 25.34
CA GLU A 204 27.88 19.85 25.18
C GLU A 204 28.47 19.53 23.79
N GLU A 205 28.70 20.56 22.98
CA GLU A 205 29.14 20.42 21.59
C GLU A 205 30.54 19.81 21.44
N SER A 206 31.49 20.19 22.32
CA SER A 206 32.85 19.64 22.35
C SER A 206 32.84 18.11 22.53
N LYS A 207 32.01 17.62 23.46
CA LYS A 207 31.79 16.18 23.69
C LYS A 207 31.20 15.52 22.44
N ALA A 208 30.20 16.15 21.81
CA ALA A 208 29.58 15.63 20.59
C ALA A 208 30.59 15.46 19.45
N ILE A 209 31.45 16.46 19.22
CA ILE A 209 32.51 16.43 18.20
C ILE A 209 33.54 15.33 18.50
N SER A 210 33.96 15.19 19.76
CA SER A 210 34.92 14.16 20.18
C SER A 210 34.35 12.75 19.93
N VAL A 211 33.16 12.46 20.46
CA VAL A 211 32.50 11.16 20.30
C VAL A 211 32.25 10.85 18.83
N PHE A 212 31.88 11.86 18.03
CA PHE A 212 31.72 11.69 16.59
C PHE A 212 33.04 11.34 15.88
N GLY A 213 34.16 11.90 16.34
CA GLY A 213 35.50 11.50 15.90
C GLY A 213 35.75 10.01 16.10
N ASP A 214 35.50 9.52 17.31
CA ASP A 214 35.67 8.11 17.68
C ASP A 214 34.73 7.19 16.88
N LEU A 215 33.46 7.61 16.72
CA LEU A 215 32.47 6.88 15.93
C LEU A 215 32.92 6.68 14.48
N LYS A 216 33.46 7.74 13.85
CA LYS A 216 34.01 7.67 12.50
C LYS A 216 35.22 6.75 12.40
N GLN A 217 36.06 6.69 13.43
CA GLN A 217 37.20 5.76 13.48
C GLN A 217 36.72 4.31 13.55
N GLN A 218 35.66 4.04 14.31
CA GLN A 218 35.14 2.68 14.52
C GLN A 218 34.32 2.15 13.33
N TYR A 219 33.43 2.97 12.76
CA TYR A 219 32.46 2.52 11.74
C TYR A 219 32.68 3.11 10.34
N GLY A 220 33.69 3.98 10.21
CA GLY A 220 34.04 4.66 8.96
C GLY A 220 33.29 5.97 8.76
N ALA A 221 34.01 7.01 8.34
CA ALA A 221 33.47 8.35 8.18
C ALA A 221 32.29 8.44 7.19
N GLY A 222 32.25 7.60 6.16
CA GLY A 222 31.15 7.58 5.18
C GLY A 222 29.84 6.97 5.69
N ASN A 223 29.86 6.31 6.86
CA ASN A 223 28.68 5.64 7.44
C ASN A 223 28.18 6.33 8.71
N CYS A 224 28.72 7.50 9.05
CA CYS A 224 28.42 8.19 10.29
C CYS A 224 27.91 9.61 10.01
N HIS A 225 26.95 10.09 10.80
CA HIS A 225 26.46 11.47 10.76
C HIS A 225 26.23 12.02 12.16
N LEU A 226 26.58 13.29 12.39
CA LEU A 226 26.25 14.02 13.62
C LEU A 226 25.03 14.90 13.32
N LEU A 227 23.87 14.51 13.84
CA LEU A 227 22.63 15.24 13.62
C LEU A 227 22.34 16.14 14.83
N GLN A 228 22.45 17.45 14.63
CA GLN A 228 22.11 18.45 15.64
C GLN A 228 20.66 18.91 15.46
N ILE A 229 19.84 18.75 16.50
CA ILE A 229 18.42 19.15 16.54
C ILE A 229 18.10 19.92 17.82
N ASN A 230 16.85 20.38 17.91
CA ASN A 230 16.32 21.11 19.06
C ASN A 230 17.07 22.41 19.34
N SER A 231 17.21 23.27 18.33
CA SER A 231 17.86 24.58 18.51
C SER A 231 16.99 25.62 19.22
N LYS A 232 15.76 25.25 19.61
CA LYS A 232 14.80 26.09 20.32
C LYS A 232 14.34 25.42 21.62
N ARG A 233 14.24 26.18 22.71
CA ARG A 233 13.76 25.63 23.99
C ARG A 233 12.24 25.38 23.98
N PRO A 234 11.76 24.30 24.62
CA PRO A 234 10.33 24.05 24.78
C PRO A 234 9.63 25.25 25.42
N GLY A 235 8.54 25.74 24.81
CA GLY A 235 7.71 26.80 25.38
C GLY A 235 8.13 28.24 25.07
N GLN A 236 9.23 28.48 24.34
CA GLN A 236 9.50 29.80 23.76
C GLN A 236 8.50 30.06 22.63
N THR A 237 7.43 30.81 22.91
CA THR A 237 6.62 31.42 21.85
C THR A 237 7.42 32.59 21.28
N ASN A 238 7.57 32.65 19.96
CA ASN A 238 8.19 33.82 19.34
C ASN A 238 7.26 35.01 19.62
N ASN A 239 7.75 36.03 20.34
CA ASN A 239 7.15 37.36 20.29
C ASN A 239 7.35 38.01 18.89
N ASP A 240 8.10 37.36 18.00
CA ASP A 240 8.23 37.73 16.59
C ASP A 240 7.01 37.20 15.80
N ILE A 241 6.00 38.07 15.71
CA ILE A 241 4.76 37.91 14.93
C ILE A 241 5.04 37.80 13.40
N ASN A 242 6.30 37.65 12.97
CA ASN A 242 6.72 37.77 11.57
C ASN A 242 7.33 36.50 10.94
N GLU A 243 7.34 35.34 11.60
CA GLU A 243 7.61 34.06 10.92
C GLU A 243 6.31 33.39 10.44
N GLY A 244 5.67 34.02 9.45
CA GLY A 244 4.76 33.40 8.48
C GLY A 244 3.37 32.94 8.96
N PRO A 245 2.31 33.15 8.15
CA PRO A 245 1.00 32.57 8.43
C PRO A 245 1.07 31.05 8.25
N ASN A 246 0.78 30.29 9.30
CA ASN A 246 0.16 28.96 9.18
C ASN A 246 0.93 27.96 8.27
N MET A 247 2.24 27.75 8.50
CA MET A 247 2.95 26.66 7.82
C MET A 247 2.28 25.33 8.18
N PRO A 248 1.84 24.52 7.18
CA PRO A 248 1.15 23.27 7.45
C PRO A 248 2.10 22.30 8.13
N ASP A 249 1.69 21.75 9.27
CA ASP A 249 2.41 20.70 10.01
C ASP A 249 2.75 19.52 9.07
N PRO A 250 4.03 19.37 8.67
CA PRO A 250 4.43 18.37 7.67
C PRO A 250 4.35 16.94 8.25
N TRP A 251 4.37 16.79 9.57
CA TRP A 251 4.32 15.49 10.25
C TRP A 251 2.91 14.96 10.40
N ARG A 252 1.89 15.83 10.39
CA ARG A 252 0.48 15.44 10.61
C ARG A 252 0.00 14.29 9.73
N ILE A 253 0.47 14.23 8.48
CA ILE A 253 0.11 13.17 7.53
C ILE A 253 0.68 11.82 7.97
N TYR A 254 1.87 11.81 8.55
CA TYR A 254 2.60 10.61 8.97
C TYR A 254 2.20 10.17 10.39
N VAL A 255 2.04 11.10 11.33
CA VAL A 255 1.67 10.78 12.72
C VAL A 255 0.25 10.23 12.80
N LYS A 256 -0.71 10.76 12.04
CA LYS A 256 -2.05 10.15 11.94
C LYS A 256 -2.00 8.70 11.46
N GLN A 257 -1.00 8.33 10.66
CA GLN A 257 -0.81 6.97 10.17
C GLN A 257 -0.23 6.05 11.26
N SER A 258 0.67 6.55 12.11
CA SER A 258 1.24 5.83 13.26
C SER A 258 0.29 5.72 14.46
N SER A 259 -0.50 6.76 14.76
CA SER A 259 -1.41 6.75 15.92
C SER A 259 -2.53 5.72 15.77
N LEU A 260 -2.96 5.46 14.54
CA LEU A 260 -3.97 4.45 14.20
C LEU A 260 -3.51 3.00 14.46
N SER A 261 -2.19 2.73 14.51
CA SER A 261 -1.67 1.42 14.91
C SER A 261 -1.48 1.26 16.42
N ILE A 262 -1.31 2.37 17.16
CA ILE A 262 -1.01 2.36 18.61
C ILE A 262 -2.28 2.48 19.48
N GLN A 263 -3.31 3.21 19.03
CA GLN A 263 -4.49 3.55 19.85
C GLN A 263 -5.45 2.39 20.20
N GLN A 264 -5.18 1.13 19.85
CA GLN A 264 -6.07 0.00 20.17
C GLN A 264 -5.55 -0.95 21.25
N GLN A 265 -4.40 -0.67 21.87
CA GLN A 265 -4.04 -1.32 23.14
C GLN A 265 -4.75 -0.71 24.36
N SER A 266 -5.44 0.43 24.22
CA SER A 266 -6.21 1.02 25.31
C SER A 266 -7.50 1.69 24.81
N LYS A 267 -8.62 1.11 25.26
CA LYS A 267 -10.03 1.57 25.29
C LYS A 267 -11.00 0.76 24.41
N LYS A 268 -11.73 -0.12 25.11
CA LYS A 268 -13.06 -0.62 24.72
C LYS A 268 -14.07 0.45 25.14
N ASP A 269 -14.61 1.18 24.18
CA ASP A 269 -15.90 1.86 24.34
C ASP A 269 -16.74 1.47 23.12
N ASN A 270 -17.66 0.51 23.34
CA ASN A 270 -18.39 -0.25 22.32
C ASN A 270 -19.88 0.10 22.29
N SER A 271 -20.27 1.34 22.61
CA SER A 271 -21.69 1.69 22.78
C SER A 271 -22.43 2.01 21.48
N LEU A 272 -21.72 2.37 20.39
CA LEU A 272 -22.32 2.65 19.07
C LEU A 272 -22.32 1.45 18.12
N SER A 273 -21.48 0.44 18.37
CA SER A 273 -21.45 -0.79 17.57
C SER A 273 -22.62 -1.71 17.89
N ASP A 274 -23.02 -1.77 19.16
CA ASP A 274 -23.97 -2.77 19.67
C ASP A 274 -25.42 -2.44 19.28
N SER A 275 -25.76 -1.15 19.12
CA SER A 275 -27.06 -0.75 18.53
C SER A 275 -27.12 -1.00 17.02
N LEU A 276 -25.98 -1.11 16.35
CA LEU A 276 -25.88 -1.26 14.90
C LEU A 276 -25.79 -2.73 14.45
N SER A 277 -25.20 -3.59 15.29
CA SER A 277 -25.20 -5.04 15.13
C SER A 277 -26.61 -5.62 15.24
N ASN A 278 -27.40 -5.16 16.22
CA ASN A 278 -28.80 -5.61 16.41
C ASN A 278 -29.70 -5.24 15.20
N LEU A 279 -29.41 -4.13 14.52
CA LEU A 279 -30.09 -3.73 13.28
C LEU A 279 -29.68 -4.55 12.06
N THR A 280 -28.47 -5.12 12.07
CA THR A 280 -27.95 -5.95 10.98
C THR A 280 -28.52 -7.37 11.09
N GLU A 281 -28.64 -7.90 12.31
CA GLU A 281 -29.32 -9.18 12.60
C GLU A 281 -30.80 -9.19 12.18
N LEU A 282 -31.51 -8.07 12.40
CA LEU A 282 -32.90 -7.90 11.93
C LEU A 282 -33.01 -7.82 10.40
N ILE A 283 -31.95 -7.40 9.70
CA ILE A 283 -31.91 -7.37 8.24
C ILE A 283 -31.58 -8.76 7.69
N ASP A 284 -30.67 -9.51 8.32
CA ASP A 284 -30.31 -10.87 7.91
C ASP A 284 -31.47 -11.87 8.12
N GLN A 285 -32.29 -11.70 9.16
CA GLN A 285 -33.50 -12.51 9.38
C GLN A 285 -34.61 -12.26 8.32
N GLU A 286 -34.69 -11.07 7.72
CA GLU A 286 -35.63 -10.74 6.62
C GLU A 286 -35.08 -11.11 5.22
N LEU A 287 -33.82 -11.57 5.12
CA LEU A 287 -33.12 -11.82 3.85
C LEU A 287 -33.01 -13.29 3.42
N ASN A 288 -33.66 -14.22 4.12
CA ASN A 288 -33.84 -15.61 3.65
C ASN A 288 -34.85 -15.71 2.50
N LEU A 289 -34.56 -15.01 1.40
CA LEU A 289 -35.13 -15.29 0.09
C LEU A 289 -34.11 -16.10 -0.70
N ASN A 290 -34.35 -17.40 -0.75
CA ASN A 290 -33.80 -18.32 -1.72
C ASN A 290 -33.99 -17.76 -3.13
N THR A 291 -32.96 -17.11 -3.67
CA THR A 291 -32.80 -16.96 -5.11
C THR A 291 -31.65 -17.85 -5.54
N SER A 292 -32.00 -19.13 -5.68
CA SER A 292 -31.40 -20.05 -6.63
C SER A 292 -31.41 -19.40 -8.02
N ILE A 293 -30.33 -18.72 -8.39
CA ILE A 293 -29.98 -18.60 -9.81
C ILE A 293 -29.34 -19.93 -10.16
N THR A 294 -30.18 -20.86 -10.59
CA THR A 294 -29.77 -22.12 -11.20
C THR A 294 -28.98 -21.81 -12.48
N HIS A 295 -27.67 -22.01 -12.44
CA HIS A 295 -26.91 -22.36 -13.63
C HIS A 295 -27.27 -23.82 -13.98
N PRO A 296 -27.41 -24.21 -15.27
CA PRO A 296 -27.72 -25.59 -15.63
C PRO A 296 -26.50 -26.48 -15.35
N LEU A 297 -26.41 -27.00 -14.12
CA LEU A 297 -25.74 -28.24 -13.67
C LEU A 297 -25.45 -28.15 -12.15
N GLY A 298 -26.01 -29.08 -11.37
CA GLY A 298 -25.49 -29.47 -10.05
C GLY A 298 -26.38 -29.16 -8.84
N SER A 299 -27.10 -30.18 -8.37
CA SER A 299 -27.83 -30.28 -7.10
C SER A 299 -26.91 -30.51 -5.89
N PHE A 300 -27.28 -30.07 -4.69
CA PHE A 300 -27.64 -30.91 -3.51
C PHE A 300 -27.80 -30.09 -2.20
N ASP A 301 -28.63 -30.66 -1.32
CA ASP A 301 -29.41 -30.10 -0.21
C ASP A 301 -28.66 -29.55 1.04
N THR A 302 -29.34 -28.66 1.77
CA THR A 302 -29.13 -28.40 3.21
C THR A 302 -30.49 -28.31 3.93
N SER A 303 -30.58 -28.93 5.11
CA SER A 303 -31.77 -28.93 5.97
C SER A 303 -31.47 -28.32 7.37
N ASN A 304 -32.38 -27.44 7.78
CA ASN A 304 -33.01 -27.26 9.11
C ASN A 304 -32.20 -26.82 10.36
N ASN A 305 -32.56 -25.68 10.97
CA ASN A 305 -33.45 -25.58 12.17
C ASN A 305 -33.48 -24.17 12.87
N ASP A 306 -34.65 -23.53 12.84
CA ASP A 306 -35.54 -22.98 13.89
C ASP A 306 -35.13 -22.34 15.24
N LEU A 307 -35.87 -21.22 15.52
CA LEU A 307 -36.45 -20.66 16.79
C LEU A 307 -35.50 -19.99 17.83
N SER A 308 -35.81 -18.86 18.51
CA SER A 308 -37.08 -18.34 19.05
C SER A 308 -36.96 -16.89 19.63
N SER A 309 -38.12 -16.24 19.77
CA SER A 309 -38.60 -15.02 20.49
C SER A 309 -37.81 -14.49 21.71
N THR A 310 -37.88 -13.22 22.19
CA THR A 310 -39.08 -12.45 22.60
C THR A 310 -38.71 -11.03 23.15
N THR A 311 -39.71 -10.12 23.15
CA THR A 311 -40.03 -9.01 24.10
C THR A 311 -39.38 -7.61 24.02
N THR A 312 -40.29 -6.66 23.84
CA THR A 312 -40.27 -5.19 23.92
C THR A 312 -40.34 -4.65 25.35
N THR A 313 -39.64 -3.54 25.62
CA THR A 313 -39.99 -2.56 26.66
C THR A 313 -39.57 -1.14 26.24
N THR A 314 -40.53 -0.23 26.36
CA THR A 314 -40.48 1.23 26.18
C THR A 314 -39.96 1.94 27.43
N ILE A 315 -39.35 3.13 27.26
CA ILE A 315 -39.12 4.27 28.20
C ILE A 315 -37.83 4.97 27.71
N ASP A 316 -37.60 6.28 27.69
CA ASP A 316 -38.35 7.54 27.65
C ASP A 316 -37.25 8.61 27.43
N GLU A 317 -37.58 9.72 26.78
CA GLU A 317 -36.63 10.73 26.31
C GLU A 317 -36.05 11.61 27.43
N GLY A 318 -34.78 11.99 27.29
CA GLY A 318 -34.11 12.95 28.17
C GLY A 318 -32.74 13.36 27.63
N TYR A 319 -32.72 14.16 26.56
CA TYR A 319 -31.51 14.66 25.90
C TYR A 319 -31.13 16.01 26.53
N ASP A 320 -30.09 16.03 27.36
CA ASP A 320 -29.42 17.28 27.75
C ASP A 320 -28.08 17.36 27.03
N GLY A 321 -27.95 18.40 26.22
CA GLY A 321 -26.82 18.65 25.36
C GLY A 321 -25.76 19.46 26.08
N SER A 322 -24.51 19.02 25.99
CA SER A 322 -23.29 19.83 25.83
C SER A 322 -22.09 19.16 26.52
N SER A 323 -21.20 18.60 25.70
CA SER A 323 -19.82 18.31 26.09
C SER A 323 -18.97 18.34 24.83
N ILE A 324 -18.70 19.55 24.34
CA ILE A 324 -17.62 19.78 23.39
C ILE A 324 -16.32 19.55 24.16
N THR A 325 -15.74 18.36 24.01
CA THR A 325 -14.38 18.09 24.48
C THR A 325 -13.40 18.83 23.58
N SER A 326 -12.89 19.96 24.07
CA SER A 326 -11.78 20.71 23.51
C SER A 326 -10.53 19.81 23.44
N THR A 327 -10.27 19.23 22.27
CA THR A 327 -9.00 18.53 22.00
C THR A 327 -7.93 19.57 21.73
N SER A 328 -6.93 19.67 22.61
CA SER A 328 -5.74 20.48 22.36
C SER A 328 -5.03 19.96 21.11
N THR A 329 -4.79 20.83 20.13
CA THR A 329 -4.03 20.48 18.94
C THR A 329 -2.57 20.25 19.31
N ILE A 330 -2.12 18.99 19.25
CA ILE A 330 -0.72 18.61 19.43
C ILE A 330 0.12 19.35 18.37
N ILE A 331 1.15 20.08 18.81
CA ILE A 331 2.10 20.78 17.94
C ILE A 331 3.32 19.86 17.74
N HIS A 332 3.61 19.49 16.50
CA HIS A 332 4.81 18.73 16.14
C HIS A 332 5.96 19.68 15.79
N GLY A 333 7.20 19.25 16.09
CA GLY A 333 8.40 20.01 15.69
C GLY A 333 8.64 21.32 16.46
N ALA A 334 7.99 21.53 17.61
CA ALA A 334 8.00 22.81 18.34
C ALA A 334 9.40 23.28 18.81
N CYS A 335 10.37 22.37 18.93
CA CYS A 335 11.75 22.67 19.30
C CYS A 335 12.67 22.83 18.07
N LEU A 336 12.18 22.62 16.85
CA LEU A 336 12.95 22.68 15.61
C LEU A 336 12.88 24.07 14.97
N THR A 337 14.03 24.61 14.60
CA THR A 337 14.23 25.79 13.76
C THR A 337 14.33 25.39 12.29
N LEU A 338 14.26 26.35 11.36
CA LEU A 338 14.53 26.09 9.94
C LEU A 338 15.94 25.49 9.72
N SER A 339 16.94 25.91 10.50
CA SER A 339 18.29 25.31 10.43
C SER A 339 18.31 23.84 10.85
N ASP A 340 17.44 23.43 11.78
CA ASP A 340 17.30 22.01 12.15
C ASP A 340 16.68 21.23 10.98
N HIS A 341 15.70 21.80 10.27
CA HIS A 341 15.11 21.18 9.08
C HIS A 341 16.15 21.01 7.97
N ASP A 342 16.99 22.02 7.73
CA ASP A 342 18.09 21.93 6.76
C ASP A 342 19.10 20.85 7.14
N ARG A 343 19.46 20.74 8.42
CA ARG A 343 20.34 19.67 8.91
C ARG A 343 19.74 18.27 8.71
N ILE A 344 18.43 18.10 8.92
CA ILE A 344 17.75 16.83 8.64
C ILE A 344 17.73 16.54 7.13
N HIS A 345 17.49 17.55 6.28
CA HIS A 345 17.60 17.41 4.82
C HIS A 345 19.00 16.96 4.39
N VAL A 346 20.04 17.60 4.90
CA VAL A 346 21.45 17.26 4.61
C VAL A 346 21.75 15.83 5.05
N PHE A 347 21.35 15.45 6.27
CA PHE A 347 21.48 14.09 6.77
C PHE A 347 20.86 13.06 5.81
N MET A 348 19.59 13.25 5.44
CA MET A 348 18.88 12.31 4.55
C MET A 348 19.52 12.25 3.16
N ASN A 349 19.98 13.39 2.64
CA ASN A 349 20.67 13.43 1.36
C ASN A 349 22.02 12.69 1.43
N GLU A 350 22.83 12.91 2.46
CA GLU A 350 24.11 12.22 2.64
C GLU A 350 23.94 10.71 2.84
N PHE A 351 22.97 10.31 3.67
CA PHE A 351 22.61 8.89 3.87
C PHE A 351 22.37 8.20 2.52
N VAL A 352 21.66 8.87 1.61
CA VAL A 352 21.39 8.32 0.28
C VAL A 352 22.62 8.37 -0.62
N THR A 353 23.15 9.57 -0.87
CA THR A 353 24.14 9.79 -1.94
C THR A 353 25.52 9.27 -1.59
N LYS A 354 25.93 9.32 -0.32
CA LYS A 354 27.26 8.89 0.13
C LYS A 354 27.27 7.46 0.65
N GLY A 355 26.10 6.91 0.96
CA GLY A 355 25.94 5.64 1.65
C GLY A 355 25.12 4.61 0.89
N LEU A 356 23.80 4.77 0.91
CA LEU A 356 22.85 3.80 0.39
C LEU A 356 23.09 3.49 -1.09
N LEU A 357 23.27 4.51 -1.94
CA LEU A 357 23.52 4.30 -3.36
C LEU A 357 24.83 3.55 -3.62
N LEU A 358 25.89 3.84 -2.87
CA LEU A 358 27.15 3.11 -2.97
C LEU A 358 26.98 1.63 -2.60
N TRP A 359 26.21 1.34 -1.54
CA TRP A 359 25.86 -0.04 -1.18
C TRP A 359 25.05 -0.72 -2.28
N VAL A 360 24.10 -0.03 -2.93
CA VAL A 360 23.34 -0.56 -4.06
C VAL A 360 24.25 -0.89 -5.24
N GLU A 361 25.17 0.02 -5.60
CA GLU A 361 26.15 -0.19 -6.67
C GLU A 361 26.97 -1.47 -6.45
N THR A 362 27.54 -1.61 -5.26
CA THR A 362 28.36 -2.76 -4.90
C THR A 362 27.55 -4.06 -5.00
N ASN A 363 26.33 -4.08 -4.46
CA ASN A 363 25.52 -5.29 -4.46
C ASN A 363 25.00 -5.67 -5.85
N LEU A 364 24.59 -4.69 -6.67
CA LEU A 364 24.22 -4.97 -8.06
C LEU A 364 25.40 -5.54 -8.86
N LYS A 365 26.62 -5.01 -8.65
CA LYS A 365 27.85 -5.57 -9.26
C LYS A 365 28.09 -7.01 -8.81
N THR A 366 28.07 -7.27 -7.50
CA THR A 366 28.27 -8.62 -6.95
C THR A 366 27.21 -9.62 -7.45
N PHE A 367 25.93 -9.25 -7.46
CA PHE A 367 24.90 -10.15 -7.97
C PHE A 367 25.03 -10.40 -9.47
N ASN A 368 25.41 -9.38 -10.26
CA ASN A 368 25.64 -9.53 -11.69
C ASN A 368 26.81 -10.47 -12.00
N GLU A 369 27.89 -10.42 -11.22
CA GLU A 369 29.01 -11.36 -11.29
C GLU A 369 28.58 -12.79 -10.94
N GLN A 370 27.75 -12.97 -9.91
CA GLN A 370 27.18 -14.28 -9.55
C GLN A 370 26.29 -14.83 -10.67
N ILE A 371 25.49 -14.00 -11.32
CA ILE A 371 24.63 -14.39 -12.44
C ILE A 371 25.48 -14.80 -13.65
N THR A 372 26.49 -14.00 -13.98
CA THR A 372 27.35 -14.22 -15.15
C THR A 372 28.21 -15.47 -14.99
N SER A 373 28.82 -15.66 -13.82
CA SER A 373 29.67 -16.83 -13.54
C SER A 373 28.92 -18.16 -13.66
N ARG A 374 27.67 -18.23 -13.16
CA ARG A 374 26.85 -19.45 -13.25
C ARG A 374 26.33 -19.73 -14.67
N ARG A 375 26.06 -18.69 -15.47
CA ARG A 375 25.66 -18.83 -16.89
C ARG A 375 26.82 -19.18 -17.83
N GLY A 376 28.05 -18.82 -17.47
CA GLY A 376 29.25 -19.20 -18.24
C GLY A 376 29.54 -20.71 -18.20
N LEU A 377 29.27 -21.37 -17.07
CA LEU A 377 29.53 -22.79 -16.88
C LEU A 377 28.56 -23.71 -17.66
N THR A 378 27.33 -23.26 -17.93
CA THR A 378 26.32 -24.04 -18.66
C THR A 378 26.58 -24.09 -20.17
N LYS A 379 27.33 -23.13 -20.74
CA LYS A 379 27.71 -23.15 -22.17
C LYS A 379 28.86 -24.12 -22.49
N LEU A 380 29.60 -24.60 -21.50
CA LEU A 380 30.70 -25.57 -21.70
C LEU A 380 30.24 -27.04 -21.73
N PHE A 381 29.00 -27.33 -21.29
CA PHE A 381 28.44 -28.69 -21.30
C PHE A 381 27.31 -28.89 -22.32
N ALA A 382 26.90 -27.85 -23.03
CA ALA A 382 25.98 -27.93 -24.17
C ALA A 382 26.74 -28.19 -25.48
N MET A 383 27.55 -29.24 -25.50
CA MET A 383 28.05 -29.82 -26.76
C MET A 383 26.91 -30.65 -27.36
N PRO A 384 26.48 -30.42 -28.61
CA PRO A 384 25.42 -31.22 -29.22
C PRO A 384 25.95 -32.64 -29.39
N LYS A 385 25.47 -33.60 -28.57
CA LYS A 385 25.61 -35.03 -28.84
C LYS A 385 24.77 -35.38 -30.06
N LYS A 386 25.28 -35.04 -31.24
CA LYS A 386 24.81 -35.48 -32.56
C LYS A 386 25.91 -36.25 -33.27
N PHE A 387 26.50 -37.25 -32.62
CA PHE A 387 27.21 -38.34 -33.28
C PHE A 387 27.07 -39.58 -32.39
N PHE A 388 26.80 -40.73 -33.03
CA PHE A 388 26.30 -42.01 -32.49
C PHE A 388 24.78 -42.14 -32.39
N GLY A 389 24.19 -42.49 -33.54
CA GLY A 389 22.88 -43.09 -33.63
C GLY A 389 22.90 -44.52 -33.09
N GLY A 390 21.80 -44.90 -32.45
CA GLY A 390 21.54 -46.25 -31.95
C GLY A 390 20.28 -46.25 -31.11
N ASN A 391 19.20 -46.80 -31.66
CA ASN A 391 17.92 -47.01 -31.01
C ASN A 391 18.05 -47.53 -29.57
N THR A 392 17.34 -46.91 -28.63
CA THR A 392 16.61 -47.62 -27.57
C THR A 392 15.65 -46.65 -26.89
N SER A 393 14.37 -46.92 -27.05
CA SER A 393 13.28 -46.42 -26.24
C SER A 393 13.54 -46.75 -24.77
N THR A 394 13.92 -45.76 -23.98
CA THR A 394 13.77 -45.79 -22.52
C THR A 394 13.17 -44.47 -22.07
N ILE A 395 11.88 -44.54 -21.75
CA ILE A 395 11.19 -43.56 -20.92
C ILE A 395 11.97 -43.49 -19.61
N LYS A 396 12.79 -42.45 -19.45
CA LYS A 396 13.29 -42.08 -18.13
C LYS A 396 12.23 -41.20 -17.50
N ASN A 397 11.45 -41.80 -16.61
CA ASN A 397 10.76 -41.08 -15.55
C ASN A 397 11.77 -40.13 -14.90
N GLN A 398 11.63 -38.83 -15.17
CA GLN A 398 12.22 -37.85 -14.27
C GLN A 398 11.51 -38.03 -12.93
N PRO A 399 12.25 -38.05 -11.80
CA PRO A 399 11.60 -38.07 -10.52
C PRO A 399 10.77 -36.79 -10.43
N ILE A 400 9.49 -36.95 -10.07
CA ILE A 400 8.63 -35.85 -9.67
C ILE A 400 9.31 -35.22 -8.46
N ILE A 401 9.99 -34.10 -8.67
CA ILE A 401 10.48 -33.26 -7.59
C ILE A 401 9.23 -32.63 -6.98
N SER A 402 8.80 -33.20 -5.85
CA SER A 402 7.86 -32.56 -4.95
C SER A 402 8.29 -31.12 -4.70
N SER A 403 7.33 -30.20 -4.69
CA SER A 403 7.48 -28.81 -4.23
C SER A 403 8.48 -28.68 -3.08
N THR A 404 9.25 -27.58 -3.06
CA THR A 404 10.23 -27.12 -2.04
C THR A 404 11.69 -27.55 -2.27
N ASN A 405 12.50 -26.64 -2.82
CA ASN A 405 13.89 -26.38 -2.44
C ASN A 405 14.42 -25.11 -3.16
N LEU A 406 13.63 -24.02 -3.20
CA LEU A 406 14.21 -22.71 -3.51
C LEU A 406 14.99 -22.28 -2.27
N THR A 407 16.31 -22.39 -2.33
CA THR A 407 17.18 -21.88 -1.28
C THR A 407 17.52 -20.42 -1.58
N ASN A 408 18.01 -19.69 -0.59
CA ASN A 408 18.44 -18.30 -0.78
C ASN A 408 19.54 -18.13 -1.85
N ASP A 409 20.20 -19.22 -2.23
CA ASP A 409 21.28 -19.27 -3.22
C ASP A 409 20.84 -19.82 -4.58
N SER A 410 19.57 -20.21 -4.76
CA SER A 410 19.02 -20.63 -6.05
C SER A 410 19.15 -19.52 -7.09
N MET A 411 19.46 -19.88 -8.34
CA MET A 411 19.70 -18.91 -9.43
C MET A 411 18.49 -17.98 -9.62
N GLU A 412 17.29 -18.55 -9.52
CA GLU A 412 16.00 -17.88 -9.63
C GLU A 412 15.81 -16.82 -8.54
N ILE A 413 16.24 -17.13 -7.31
CA ILE A 413 16.19 -16.20 -6.17
C ILE A 413 17.22 -15.09 -6.33
N VAL A 414 18.43 -15.40 -6.81
CA VAL A 414 19.46 -14.37 -7.09
C VAL A 414 18.99 -13.44 -8.21
N LEU A 415 18.39 -13.97 -9.28
CA LEU A 415 17.78 -13.17 -10.35
C LEU A 415 16.64 -12.29 -9.81
N ARG A 416 15.73 -12.86 -9.00
CA ARG A 416 14.63 -12.13 -8.38
C ARG A 416 15.15 -10.99 -7.49
N ARG A 417 16.13 -11.27 -6.64
CA ARG A 417 16.74 -10.29 -5.72
C ARG A 417 17.43 -9.16 -6.48
N THR A 418 18.20 -9.50 -7.52
CA THR A 418 18.84 -8.50 -8.39
C THR A 418 17.81 -7.60 -9.05
N ALA A 419 16.72 -8.19 -9.56
CA ALA A 419 15.65 -7.46 -10.21
C ALA A 419 14.88 -6.56 -9.25
N ASP A 420 14.54 -7.06 -8.05
CA ASP A 420 13.85 -6.27 -7.01
C ASP A 420 14.72 -5.07 -6.57
N LEU A 421 16.03 -5.27 -6.38
CA LEU A 421 16.95 -4.16 -6.06
C LEU A 421 17.03 -3.15 -7.21
N ALA A 422 17.19 -3.62 -8.44
CA ALA A 422 17.24 -2.75 -9.61
C ALA A 422 15.94 -1.94 -9.79
N PHE A 423 14.77 -2.56 -9.55
CA PHE A 423 13.46 -1.91 -9.66
C PHE A 423 13.29 -0.79 -8.62
N LEU A 424 13.66 -1.07 -7.35
CA LEU A 424 13.58 -0.11 -6.24
C LEU A 424 14.47 1.13 -6.48
N PHE A 425 15.55 0.97 -7.24
CA PHE A 425 16.45 2.06 -7.65
C PHE A 425 16.33 2.35 -9.16
N GLN A 426 15.12 2.27 -9.71
CA GLN A 426 14.73 2.77 -11.04
C GLN A 426 15.56 2.28 -12.24
N HIS A 427 16.36 1.21 -12.11
CA HIS A 427 17.02 0.53 -13.23
C HIS A 427 16.07 -0.50 -13.82
N TYR A 428 14.99 -0.02 -14.43
CA TYR A 428 13.86 -0.84 -14.90
C TYR A 428 14.24 -1.79 -16.04
N GLU A 429 15.25 -1.44 -16.84
CA GLU A 429 15.76 -2.30 -17.91
C GLU A 429 16.48 -3.53 -17.35
N LEU A 430 17.37 -3.33 -16.37
CA LEU A 430 18.05 -4.42 -15.67
C LEU A 430 17.04 -5.26 -14.88
N ALA A 431 16.06 -4.62 -14.23
CA ALA A 431 15.00 -5.31 -13.51
C ALA A 431 14.20 -6.24 -14.45
N TYR A 432 13.71 -5.72 -15.57
CA TYR A 432 12.96 -6.51 -16.56
C TYR A 432 13.77 -7.69 -17.09
N THR A 433 15.03 -7.46 -17.48
CA THR A 433 15.91 -8.51 -18.02
C THR A 433 16.07 -9.67 -17.02
N ASN A 434 16.22 -9.36 -15.73
CA ASN A 434 16.36 -10.36 -14.70
C ASN A 434 15.04 -11.05 -14.33
N TYR A 435 13.91 -10.32 -14.27
CA TYR A 435 12.59 -10.95 -14.08
C TYR A 435 12.24 -11.88 -15.24
N TYR A 436 12.46 -11.44 -16.48
CA TYR A 436 12.20 -12.25 -17.67
C TYR A 436 13.02 -13.54 -17.68
N ALA A 437 14.28 -13.46 -17.25
CA ALA A 437 15.10 -14.65 -17.10
C ALA A 437 14.63 -15.56 -15.96
N ALA A 438 14.30 -15.00 -14.79
CA ALA A 438 13.78 -15.78 -13.67
C ALA A 438 12.48 -16.51 -14.04
N LYS A 439 11.61 -15.87 -14.83
CA LYS A 439 10.36 -16.47 -15.34
C LYS A 439 10.62 -17.76 -16.12
N ARG A 440 11.64 -17.80 -16.97
CA ARG A 440 11.94 -18.97 -17.81
C ARG A 440 12.39 -20.17 -16.99
N ASP A 441 13.11 -19.90 -15.90
CA ASP A 441 13.76 -20.91 -15.09
C ASP A 441 12.82 -21.36 -13.93
N LEU A 442 11.87 -20.52 -13.51
CA LEU A 442 10.81 -20.88 -12.57
C LEU A 442 9.65 -21.63 -13.25
N SER A 443 9.25 -22.76 -12.66
CA SER A 443 8.03 -23.47 -13.06
C SER A 443 6.82 -23.00 -12.24
N ARG A 444 5.71 -22.70 -12.93
CA ARG A 444 4.40 -22.40 -12.33
C ARG A 444 3.95 -23.48 -11.35
N ASP A 445 4.21 -24.74 -11.66
CA ASP A 445 3.74 -25.89 -10.87
C ASP A 445 4.61 -26.14 -9.62
N GLN A 446 5.87 -25.73 -9.65
CA GLN A 446 6.81 -25.97 -8.55
C GLN A 446 6.77 -24.85 -7.50
N ALA A 447 6.59 -23.60 -7.93
CA ALA A 447 6.61 -22.43 -7.05
C ALA A 447 5.64 -21.33 -7.54
N PRO A 448 4.31 -21.59 -7.51
CA PRO A 448 3.31 -20.71 -8.13
C PRO A 448 3.36 -19.27 -7.62
N THR A 449 3.55 -19.09 -6.31
CA THR A 449 3.61 -17.75 -5.71
C THR A 449 4.83 -16.95 -6.16
N PHE A 450 6.01 -17.58 -6.26
CA PHE A 450 7.21 -16.93 -6.80
C PHE A 450 7.05 -16.60 -8.28
N TYR A 451 6.48 -17.53 -9.04
CA TYR A 451 6.21 -17.33 -10.45
C TYR A 451 5.27 -16.13 -10.69
N ALA A 452 4.16 -16.04 -9.94
CA ALA A 452 3.23 -14.92 -10.01
C ALA A 452 3.90 -13.57 -9.71
N GLY A 453 4.76 -13.51 -8.68
CA GLY A 453 5.49 -12.28 -8.34
C GLY A 453 6.47 -11.85 -9.42
N VAL A 454 7.12 -12.82 -10.08
CA VAL A 454 7.98 -12.56 -11.24
C VAL A 454 7.17 -12.04 -12.42
N LEU A 455 6.01 -12.61 -12.71
CA LEU A 455 5.13 -12.12 -13.77
C LEU A 455 4.66 -10.68 -13.50
N GLU A 456 4.15 -10.39 -12.30
CA GLU A 456 3.71 -9.05 -11.87
C GLU A 456 4.81 -8.01 -12.13
N MET A 457 6.00 -8.25 -11.56
CA MET A 457 7.08 -7.27 -11.66
C MET A 457 7.71 -7.21 -13.04
N CYS A 458 7.66 -8.29 -13.83
CA CYS A 458 8.07 -8.27 -15.23
C CYS A 458 7.18 -7.30 -16.05
N CYS A 459 5.86 -7.33 -15.85
CA CYS A 459 4.93 -6.38 -16.48
C CYS A 459 5.25 -4.94 -16.09
N LEU A 460 5.41 -4.69 -14.79
CA LEU A 460 5.65 -3.34 -14.27
C LEU A 460 7.00 -2.82 -14.74
N ALA A 461 8.07 -3.62 -14.67
CA ALA A 461 9.40 -3.22 -15.14
C ALA A 461 9.41 -2.93 -16.64
N ASN A 462 8.66 -3.69 -17.45
CA ASN A 462 8.55 -3.41 -18.89
C ASN A 462 7.81 -2.10 -19.18
N PHE A 463 6.77 -1.78 -18.40
CA PHE A 463 6.05 -0.51 -18.51
C PHE A 463 6.91 0.69 -18.08
N MET A 464 7.71 0.53 -17.01
CA MET A 464 8.50 1.61 -16.41
C MET A 464 9.78 1.97 -17.18
N GLN A 465 10.19 1.20 -18.19
CA GLN A 465 11.34 1.55 -19.02
C GLN A 465 11.05 2.82 -19.83
N ASP A 466 11.85 3.87 -19.61
CA ASP A 466 11.80 5.14 -20.35
C ASP A 466 12.13 4.89 -21.84
N SER A 467 11.10 4.66 -22.64
CA SER A 467 11.19 4.59 -24.10
C SER A 467 9.83 4.91 -24.70
N SER A 468 9.66 6.19 -25.07
CA SER A 468 8.76 6.70 -26.14
C SER A 468 7.59 5.77 -26.53
N ALA A 469 6.44 5.98 -25.88
CA ALA A 469 5.09 5.73 -26.39
C ALA A 469 4.68 4.35 -26.95
N SER A 470 5.55 3.33 -27.05
CA SER A 470 5.23 2.11 -27.82
C SER A 470 5.90 0.83 -27.32
N LYS A 471 5.98 0.60 -26.00
CA LYS A 471 6.18 -0.77 -25.48
C LYS A 471 4.84 -1.35 -25.03
N ALA A 472 4.53 -2.55 -25.52
CA ALA A 472 3.33 -3.29 -25.17
C ALA A 472 3.35 -3.61 -23.67
N TYR A 473 2.28 -3.28 -22.95
CA TYR A 473 2.08 -3.77 -21.59
C TYR A 473 1.70 -5.26 -21.71
N PRO A 474 2.52 -6.21 -21.20
CA PRO A 474 2.29 -7.63 -21.39
C PRO A 474 1.17 -8.11 -20.44
N ILE A 475 -0.06 -7.69 -20.73
CA ILE A 475 -1.22 -7.90 -19.85
C ILE A 475 -1.46 -9.38 -19.53
N GLN A 476 -1.16 -10.29 -20.46
CA GLN A 476 -1.30 -11.73 -20.25
C GLN A 476 -0.51 -12.23 -19.03
N TYR A 477 0.67 -11.66 -18.78
CA TYR A 477 1.48 -12.02 -17.61
C TYR A 477 0.82 -11.50 -16.32
N MET A 478 0.22 -10.32 -16.37
CA MET A 478 -0.52 -9.76 -15.23
C MET A 478 -1.80 -10.55 -14.95
N ASP A 479 -2.58 -10.91 -15.97
CA ASP A 479 -3.80 -11.69 -15.80
C ASP A 479 -3.52 -13.08 -15.22
N GLU A 480 -2.41 -13.70 -15.66
CA GLU A 480 -1.92 -14.96 -15.09
C GLU A 480 -1.45 -14.77 -13.64
N ALA A 481 -0.70 -13.69 -13.32
CA ALA A 481 -0.31 -13.39 -11.94
C ALA A 481 -1.53 -13.21 -11.03
N ILE A 482 -2.54 -12.46 -11.47
CA ILE A 482 -3.81 -12.26 -10.74
C ILE A 482 -4.47 -13.60 -10.48
N GLU A 483 -4.55 -14.48 -11.49
CA GLU A 483 -5.16 -15.81 -11.36
C GLU A 483 -4.42 -16.69 -10.36
N ILE A 484 -3.09 -16.75 -10.47
CA ILE A 484 -2.27 -17.56 -9.57
C ILE A 484 -2.41 -17.05 -8.15
N TYR A 485 -2.32 -15.74 -7.91
CA TYR A 485 -2.48 -15.19 -6.57
C TYR A 485 -3.89 -15.41 -6.01
N ALA A 486 -4.94 -15.16 -6.80
CA ALA A 486 -6.32 -15.27 -6.34
C ALA A 486 -6.74 -16.73 -6.09
N VAL A 487 -6.47 -17.62 -7.04
CA VAL A 487 -7.05 -18.97 -7.08
C VAL A 487 -6.07 -20.03 -6.60
N VAL A 488 -4.85 -20.04 -7.13
CA VAL A 488 -3.87 -21.12 -6.89
C VAL A 488 -3.22 -20.95 -5.51
N SER A 489 -2.62 -19.78 -5.27
CA SER A 489 -1.90 -19.47 -4.03
C SER A 489 -2.82 -18.98 -2.91
N ARG A 490 -4.06 -18.56 -3.22
CA ARG A 490 -5.04 -18.00 -2.27
C ARG A 490 -4.48 -16.84 -1.44
N LEU A 491 -3.77 -15.93 -2.11
CA LEU A 491 -3.21 -14.71 -1.55
C LEU A 491 -3.89 -13.48 -2.17
N PRO A 492 -5.15 -13.18 -1.78
CA PRO A 492 -5.95 -12.12 -2.39
C PRO A 492 -5.33 -10.72 -2.22
N ILE A 493 -4.43 -10.53 -1.24
CA ILE A 493 -3.70 -9.27 -1.09
C ILE A 493 -2.84 -8.94 -2.32
N PHE A 494 -2.13 -9.93 -2.87
CA PHE A 494 -1.23 -9.74 -4.00
C PHE A 494 -2.02 -9.69 -5.32
N ALA A 495 -3.11 -10.46 -5.43
CA ALA A 495 -4.04 -10.32 -6.54
C ALA A 495 -4.65 -8.90 -6.59
N THR A 496 -5.05 -8.37 -5.43
CA THR A 496 -5.59 -7.01 -5.32
C THR A 496 -4.53 -5.96 -5.68
N ARG A 497 -3.28 -6.12 -5.23
CA ARG A 497 -2.15 -5.26 -5.63
C ARG A 497 -1.95 -5.29 -7.15
N CYS A 498 -1.93 -6.47 -7.76
CA CYS A 498 -1.81 -6.63 -9.22
C CYS A 498 -2.90 -5.85 -9.96
N VAL A 499 -4.17 -6.00 -9.56
CA VAL A 499 -5.29 -5.26 -10.18
C VAL A 499 -5.14 -3.76 -9.97
N LEU A 500 -4.73 -3.30 -8.80
CA LEU A 500 -4.51 -1.88 -8.53
C LEU A 500 -3.41 -1.29 -9.44
N MET A 501 -2.27 -1.96 -9.59
CA MET A 501 -1.19 -1.49 -10.47
C MET A 501 -1.61 -1.53 -11.94
N SER A 502 -2.15 -2.66 -12.38
CA SER A 502 -2.51 -2.92 -13.76
C SER A 502 -3.62 -1.98 -14.25
N THR A 503 -4.65 -1.75 -13.45
CA THR A 503 -5.77 -0.91 -13.87
C THR A 503 -5.37 0.56 -14.01
N GLU A 504 -4.42 1.09 -13.22
CA GLU A 504 -3.87 2.43 -13.46
C GLU A 504 -3.13 2.52 -14.82
N ILE A 505 -2.34 1.49 -15.16
CA ILE A 505 -1.67 1.39 -16.47
C ILE A 505 -2.69 1.32 -17.60
N LEU A 506 -3.68 0.42 -17.50
CA LEU A 506 -4.69 0.21 -18.54
C LEU A 506 -5.55 1.46 -18.76
N LYS A 507 -5.97 2.13 -17.68
CA LYS A 507 -6.70 3.41 -17.76
C LYS A 507 -5.88 4.49 -18.47
N SER A 508 -4.56 4.58 -18.21
CA SER A 508 -3.69 5.54 -18.89
C SER A 508 -3.48 5.27 -20.39
N LYS A 509 -3.74 4.03 -20.81
CA LYS A 509 -3.71 3.58 -22.21
C LYS A 509 -5.11 3.53 -22.85
N GLU A 510 -6.14 4.03 -22.16
CA GLU A 510 -7.56 3.97 -22.57
C GLU A 510 -8.09 2.53 -22.82
N ALA A 511 -7.40 1.51 -22.30
CA ALA A 511 -7.79 0.09 -22.40
C ALA A 511 -8.83 -0.27 -21.31
N TYR A 512 -9.97 0.41 -21.34
CA TYR A 512 -11.01 0.31 -20.31
C TYR A 512 -11.67 -1.07 -20.25
N ASP A 513 -11.73 -1.79 -21.37
CA ASP A 513 -12.27 -3.16 -21.45
C ASP A 513 -11.46 -4.15 -20.63
N GLN A 514 -10.14 -4.08 -20.76
CA GLN A 514 -9.22 -4.90 -19.99
C GLN A 514 -9.24 -4.52 -18.50
N ALA A 515 -9.31 -3.22 -18.18
CA ALA A 515 -9.41 -2.77 -16.79
C ALA A 515 -10.70 -3.29 -16.11
N VAL A 516 -11.83 -3.25 -16.82
CA VAL A 516 -13.10 -3.80 -16.34
C VAL A 516 -12.98 -5.30 -16.04
N GLN A 517 -12.39 -6.08 -16.95
CA GLN A 517 -12.23 -7.52 -16.73
C GLN A 517 -11.46 -7.83 -15.44
N GLN A 518 -10.38 -7.09 -15.18
CA GLN A 518 -9.58 -7.26 -13.96
C GLN A 518 -10.33 -6.85 -12.69
N PHE A 519 -11.03 -5.71 -12.69
CA PHE A 519 -11.86 -5.30 -11.55
C PHE A 519 -12.96 -6.31 -11.25
N LEU A 520 -13.66 -6.79 -12.29
CA LEU A 520 -14.76 -7.73 -12.13
C LEU A 520 -14.27 -9.09 -11.63
N LYS A 521 -13.09 -9.57 -12.07
CA LYS A 521 -12.48 -10.83 -11.61
C LYS A 521 -12.34 -10.89 -10.09
N LEU A 522 -11.86 -9.81 -9.45
CA LEU A 522 -11.70 -9.76 -7.99
C LEU A 522 -12.92 -9.19 -7.24
N SER A 523 -13.94 -8.72 -7.97
CA SER A 523 -15.17 -8.23 -7.36
C SER A 523 -16.05 -9.34 -6.77
N GLN A 524 -15.76 -10.61 -7.06
CA GLN A 524 -16.56 -11.75 -6.64
C GLN A 524 -16.04 -12.43 -5.36
N GLU A 525 -14.85 -12.07 -4.86
CA GLU A 525 -14.29 -12.72 -3.65
C GLU A 525 -14.81 -12.10 -2.32
N ASP A 526 -14.37 -12.70 -1.20
CA ASP A 526 -14.94 -12.60 0.15
C ASP A 526 -14.97 -11.21 0.82
N SER A 527 -14.40 -10.17 0.21
CA SER A 527 -14.39 -8.81 0.77
C SER A 527 -15.49 -7.93 0.17
N ASP A 528 -16.54 -7.66 0.95
CA ASP A 528 -17.63 -6.76 0.54
C ASP A 528 -17.17 -5.35 0.21
N LEU A 529 -16.28 -4.79 1.04
CA LEU A 529 -15.76 -3.44 0.81
C LEU A 529 -14.96 -3.36 -0.50
N ARG A 530 -14.00 -4.26 -0.70
CA ARG A 530 -13.17 -4.27 -1.92
C ARG A 530 -14.04 -4.54 -3.15
N GLY A 531 -14.97 -5.48 -3.06
CA GLY A 531 -15.88 -5.77 -4.16
C GLY A 531 -16.74 -4.58 -4.56
N ALA A 532 -17.31 -3.87 -3.59
CA ALA A 532 -18.08 -2.66 -3.84
C ALA A 532 -17.24 -1.61 -4.58
N LEU A 533 -16.02 -1.36 -4.10
CA LEU A 533 -15.06 -0.44 -4.69
C LEU A 533 -14.68 -0.84 -6.13
N PHE A 534 -14.41 -2.11 -6.38
CA PHE A 534 -14.03 -2.61 -7.70
C PHE A 534 -15.19 -2.59 -8.70
N LEU A 535 -16.41 -2.94 -8.27
CA LEU A 535 -17.62 -2.82 -9.09
C LEU A 535 -17.88 -1.37 -9.47
N GLU A 536 -17.71 -0.44 -8.53
CA GLU A 536 -17.82 0.98 -8.80
C GLU A 536 -16.75 1.45 -9.80
N GLN A 537 -15.48 1.07 -9.63
CA GLN A 537 -14.44 1.44 -10.61
C GLN A 537 -14.70 0.85 -12.00
N ALA A 538 -15.15 -0.41 -12.08
CA ALA A 538 -15.55 -1.04 -13.34
C ALA A 538 -16.72 -0.28 -13.98
N SER A 539 -17.71 0.15 -13.18
CA SER A 539 -18.83 0.96 -13.66
C SER A 539 -18.33 2.25 -14.31
N HIS A 540 -17.42 2.98 -13.66
CA HIS A 540 -16.89 4.22 -14.22
C HIS A 540 -16.06 3.99 -15.48
N CYS A 541 -15.38 2.85 -15.61
CA CYS A 541 -14.71 2.50 -16.87
C CYS A 541 -15.71 2.41 -18.03
N PHE A 542 -16.91 1.86 -17.82
CA PHE A 542 -17.98 1.82 -18.84
C PHE A 542 -18.45 3.20 -19.32
N LEU A 543 -18.39 4.23 -18.47
CA LEU A 543 -18.71 5.61 -18.86
C LEU A 543 -17.61 6.25 -19.73
N ASN A 544 -16.39 5.72 -19.71
CA ASN A 544 -15.27 6.27 -20.47
C ASN A 544 -15.07 5.57 -21.84
N TYR A 545 -15.89 4.58 -22.17
CA TYR A 545 -15.98 4.05 -23.53
C TYR A 545 -16.48 5.12 -24.51
N ARG A 546 -16.11 4.94 -25.77
CA ARG A 546 -16.60 5.75 -26.90
C ARG A 546 -17.32 4.83 -27.89
N PRO A 547 -18.68 4.83 -27.94
CA PRO A 547 -19.63 5.57 -27.09
C PRO A 547 -19.78 4.97 -25.67
N PRO A 548 -20.26 5.73 -24.66
CA PRO A 548 -20.35 5.29 -23.27
C PRO A 548 -21.42 4.21 -23.07
N PHE A 549 -21.13 3.19 -22.25
CA PHE A 549 -22.07 2.11 -21.91
C PHE A 549 -22.86 2.42 -20.62
N ILE A 550 -23.77 3.39 -20.70
CA ILE A 550 -24.57 3.92 -19.57
C ILE A 550 -25.34 2.82 -18.82
N ARG A 551 -25.92 1.85 -19.55
CA ARG A 551 -26.67 0.75 -18.93
C ARG A 551 -25.78 -0.18 -18.12
N LYS A 552 -24.57 -0.47 -18.62
CA LYS A 552 -23.59 -1.29 -17.89
C LYS A 552 -23.11 -0.53 -16.65
N TYR A 553 -22.84 0.77 -16.76
CA TYR A 553 -22.55 1.61 -15.59
C TYR A 553 -23.64 1.48 -14.52
N ALA A 554 -24.91 1.73 -14.87
CA ALA A 554 -26.01 1.67 -13.92
C ALA A 554 -26.15 0.29 -13.27
N PHE A 555 -26.06 -0.78 -14.07
CA PHE A 555 -26.13 -2.16 -13.57
C PHE A 555 -25.06 -2.45 -12.51
N TYR A 556 -23.79 -2.15 -12.79
CA TYR A 556 -22.70 -2.41 -11.84
C TYR A 556 -22.73 -1.48 -10.63
N MET A 557 -23.23 -0.25 -10.78
CA MET A 557 -23.44 0.66 -9.65
C MET A 557 -24.50 0.16 -8.66
N VAL A 558 -25.56 -0.50 -9.11
CA VAL A 558 -26.54 -1.14 -8.21
C VAL A 558 -25.86 -2.23 -7.38
N ILE A 559 -25.05 -3.08 -8.01
CA ILE A 559 -24.34 -4.17 -7.32
C ILE A 559 -23.30 -3.59 -6.34
N ALA A 560 -22.58 -2.53 -6.74
CA ALA A 560 -21.66 -1.82 -5.86
C ALA A 560 -22.38 -1.27 -4.62
N GLY A 561 -23.54 -0.62 -4.80
CA GLY A 561 -24.36 -0.10 -3.71
C GLY A 561 -24.80 -1.20 -2.73
N HIS A 562 -25.18 -2.38 -3.23
CA HIS A 562 -25.50 -3.53 -2.38
C HIS A 562 -24.30 -4.01 -1.58
N ARG A 563 -23.13 -4.15 -2.20
CA ARG A 563 -21.90 -4.55 -1.49
C ARG A 563 -21.43 -3.50 -0.49
N TYR A 564 -21.58 -2.20 -0.79
CA TYR A 564 -21.30 -1.13 0.18
C TYR A 564 -22.20 -1.23 1.41
N LEU A 565 -23.48 -1.57 1.25
CA LEU A 565 -24.39 -1.77 2.37
C LEU A 565 -23.94 -2.94 3.25
N LYS A 566 -23.55 -4.07 2.65
CA LYS A 566 -22.97 -5.21 3.39
C LYS A 566 -21.67 -4.85 4.12
N ALA A 567 -20.86 -3.96 3.53
CA ALA A 567 -19.63 -3.46 4.13
C ALA A 567 -19.84 -2.36 5.20
N GLY A 568 -21.08 -2.02 5.54
CA GLY A 568 -21.41 -0.95 6.50
C GLY A 568 -21.28 0.48 5.95
N GLN A 569 -20.93 0.65 4.67
CA GLN A 569 -20.70 1.94 4.02
C GLN A 569 -22.01 2.56 3.48
N ARG A 570 -22.94 2.87 4.38
CA ARG A 570 -24.32 3.27 4.01
C ARG A 570 -24.41 4.53 3.13
N LEU A 571 -23.56 5.53 3.38
CA LEU A 571 -23.53 6.76 2.59
C LEU A 571 -23.06 6.50 1.15
N HIS A 572 -22.06 5.63 0.98
CA HIS A 572 -21.59 5.22 -0.35
C HIS A 572 -22.65 4.38 -1.07
N ALA A 573 -23.36 3.50 -0.37
CA ALA A 573 -24.48 2.75 -0.94
C ALA A 573 -25.60 3.69 -1.44
N LEU A 574 -26.00 4.67 -0.63
CA LEU A 574 -27.01 5.68 -0.99
C LEU A 574 -26.58 6.48 -2.21
N ARG A 575 -25.31 6.92 -2.26
CA ARG A 575 -24.74 7.62 -3.42
C ARG A 575 -24.84 6.79 -4.69
N CYS A 576 -24.46 5.50 -4.63
CA CYS A 576 -24.57 4.62 -5.79
C CYS A 576 -26.01 4.52 -6.31
N TYR A 577 -26.99 4.35 -5.41
CA TYR A 577 -28.40 4.29 -5.81
C TYR A 577 -28.92 5.61 -6.37
N ASN A 578 -28.52 6.75 -5.79
CA ASN A 578 -28.88 8.08 -6.31
C ASN A 578 -28.37 8.29 -7.75
N ASP A 579 -27.12 7.90 -8.04
CA ASP A 579 -26.58 8.02 -9.40
C ASP A 579 -27.31 7.11 -10.40
N VAL A 580 -27.74 5.92 -9.95
CA VAL A 580 -28.55 4.99 -10.76
C VAL A 580 -29.96 5.54 -11.05
N LEU A 581 -30.60 6.19 -10.07
CA LEU A 581 -31.95 6.76 -10.22
C LEU A 581 -32.00 7.84 -11.30
N LYS A 582 -30.92 8.62 -11.49
CA LYS A 582 -30.81 9.60 -12.58
C LYS A 582 -30.94 8.96 -13.98
N ILE A 583 -30.58 7.69 -14.11
CA ILE A 583 -30.59 6.95 -15.38
C ILE A 583 -31.94 6.25 -15.58
N TYR A 584 -32.37 5.47 -14.58
CA TYR A 584 -33.59 4.68 -14.70
C TYR A 584 -34.87 5.47 -14.44
N GLY A 585 -34.84 6.64 -13.82
CA GLY A 585 -36.04 7.47 -13.55
C GLY A 585 -36.79 8.00 -14.80
N LYS A 586 -36.34 7.65 -16.01
CA LYS A 586 -36.99 8.02 -17.29
C LYS A 586 -38.08 7.00 -17.68
N PRO A 587 -39.17 7.44 -18.35
CA PRO A 587 -40.40 6.65 -18.59
C PRO A 587 -40.22 5.33 -19.37
N ASN A 588 -39.12 5.16 -20.12
CA ASN A 588 -38.91 4.01 -21.01
C ASN A 588 -38.44 2.72 -20.30
N TRP A 589 -38.39 2.69 -18.96
CA TRP A 589 -37.74 1.62 -18.20
C TRP A 589 -38.68 0.81 -17.29
N SER A 590 -40.00 0.97 -17.43
CA SER A 590 -41.03 0.55 -16.46
C SER A 590 -40.91 -0.89 -15.90
N LEU A 591 -40.49 -1.88 -16.70
CA LEU A 591 -40.43 -3.29 -16.26
C LEU A 591 -39.17 -3.66 -15.44
N ALA A 592 -38.00 -3.14 -15.81
CA ALA A 592 -36.76 -3.34 -15.02
C ALA A 592 -36.67 -2.35 -13.85
N LEU A 593 -37.30 -1.17 -14.02
CA LEU A 593 -37.55 -0.21 -12.96
C LEU A 593 -38.29 -0.87 -11.82
N VAL A 594 -39.48 -1.46 -11.97
CA VAL A 594 -40.29 -1.87 -10.80
C VAL A 594 -39.51 -2.73 -9.80
N SER A 595 -38.74 -3.73 -10.23
CA SER A 595 -38.01 -4.62 -9.32
C SER A 595 -36.76 -3.97 -8.68
N ILE A 596 -35.95 -3.26 -9.48
CA ILE A 596 -34.71 -2.61 -8.99
C ILE A 596 -35.05 -1.31 -8.26
N PHE A 597 -36.02 -0.56 -8.74
CA PHE A 597 -36.56 0.67 -8.15
C PHE A 597 -37.30 0.37 -6.86
N ASP A 598 -38.16 -0.65 -6.76
CA ASP A 598 -38.77 -1.00 -5.47
C ASP A 598 -37.71 -1.48 -4.47
N TYR A 599 -36.71 -2.22 -4.92
CA TYR A 599 -35.59 -2.64 -4.08
C TYR A 599 -34.76 -1.44 -3.59
N CYS A 600 -34.30 -0.57 -4.52
CA CYS A 600 -33.51 0.62 -4.22
C CYS A 600 -34.30 1.64 -3.40
N LYS A 601 -35.57 1.89 -3.72
CA LYS A 601 -36.45 2.83 -3.01
C LYS A 601 -36.81 2.32 -1.61
N LYS A 602 -37.10 1.02 -1.44
CA LYS A 602 -37.31 0.43 -0.10
C LYS A 602 -36.03 0.52 0.74
N LYS A 603 -34.86 0.25 0.17
CA LYS A 603 -33.57 0.36 0.87
C LYS A 603 -33.20 1.81 1.16
N GLU A 604 -33.42 2.73 0.23
CA GLU A 604 -33.22 4.17 0.40
C GLU A 604 -34.10 4.74 1.52
N VAL A 605 -35.40 4.46 1.49
CA VAL A 605 -36.33 4.92 2.55
C VAL A 605 -35.96 4.33 3.91
N LYS A 606 -35.56 3.04 3.96
CA LYS A 606 -35.10 2.38 5.20
C LYS A 606 -33.78 2.98 5.71
N ILE A 607 -32.81 3.27 4.83
CA ILE A 607 -31.53 3.90 5.17
C ILE A 607 -31.72 5.36 5.63
N ARG A 608 -32.58 6.14 4.96
CA ARG A 608 -32.92 7.52 5.35
C ARG A 608 -33.55 7.57 6.75
N LYS A 609 -34.47 6.65 7.06
CA LYS A 609 -35.05 6.51 8.39
C LYS A 609 -34.02 6.10 9.46
N LEU A 610 -33.05 5.25 9.11
CA LEU A 610 -32.01 4.76 10.03
C LEU A 610 -30.91 5.79 10.36
N LEU A 611 -30.70 6.78 9.49
CA LEU A 611 -29.64 7.78 9.68
C LEU A 611 -30.11 9.05 10.42
N ASN A 612 -31.37 9.11 10.88
CA ASN A 612 -31.99 10.30 11.52
C ASN A 612 -31.68 11.62 10.77
N MET A 613 -31.51 11.54 9.45
CA MET A 613 -31.27 12.72 8.63
C MET A 613 -32.61 13.37 8.32
N ASN A 614 -33.01 14.36 9.13
CA ASN A 614 -34.02 15.36 8.79
C ASN A 614 -33.45 16.38 7.79
N ILE A 615 -32.97 15.91 6.65
CA ILE A 615 -32.62 16.80 5.53
C ILE A 615 -33.74 16.67 4.50
N SER A 616 -34.49 17.76 4.33
CA SER A 616 -35.54 17.87 3.34
C SER A 616 -34.98 17.67 1.94
N ILE A 617 -35.73 16.94 1.10
CA ILE A 617 -35.40 16.66 -0.31
C ILE A 617 -35.21 17.95 -1.13
N THR A 618 -35.67 19.11 -0.65
CA THR A 618 -35.48 20.40 -1.32
C THR A 618 -34.07 20.98 -1.19
N ASP A 619 -33.29 20.63 -0.18
CA ASP A 619 -32.02 21.32 0.09
C ASP A 619 -30.80 20.69 -0.61
N ILE A 620 -31.02 19.61 -1.37
CA ILE A 620 -30.00 18.94 -2.20
C ILE A 620 -30.34 19.05 -3.70
N PHE A 621 -31.51 19.62 -4.05
CA PHE A 621 -32.02 19.68 -5.43
C PHE A 621 -32.18 21.11 -5.98
N LEU A 622 -31.56 22.11 -5.33
CA LEU A 622 -31.23 23.43 -5.89
C LEU A 622 -29.75 23.70 -5.59
#